data_AF-A0A1H4Y1X5-F1
#
_entry.id   AF-A0A1H4Y1X5-F1
#
_cell.length_a   1.000
_cell.length_b   1.000
_cell.length_c   1.000
_cell.angle_alpha   90.00
_cell.angle_beta   90.00
_cell.angle_gamma   90.00
#
_symmetry.space_group_name_H-M   'P 1'
#
loop_
_entity.id
_entity.type
_entity.pdbx_description
1 polymer ?
#
loop_
_entity_poly.entity_id
_entity_poly.type
_entity_poly.pdbx_seq_one_letter_code
_entity_poly.pdbx_strand_id
1 'polypeptide(L)'
;MREKRTNWDFSKHIHTTEIFKSNNNQIRVDEFKQSGTINGYIRFVNDTCGLSVFGDFGNWIFCRQFHPSAESYVCDHYWCEKLTIGSSQEISKYDSDATEKELKEMIESGLEEYGYQDDILKEGKDWFKKLLSYTDDELEYTYEAFRGSNPTSIDYENIPYVKDTKVRLKIIFDAFDEMCRRMKQNSKKESNE
;
A
#
# COMPACT_ATOMS: atom_id res chain seq x y z
N MET A 1 19.84 0.69 -2.05
CA MET A 1 18.75 1.70 -1.98
C MET A 1 17.52 0.97 -2.47
N ARG A 2 16.42 0.96 -1.70
CA ARG A 2 15.19 0.28 -2.15
C ARG A 2 14.63 1.05 -3.36
N GLU A 3 14.10 0.33 -4.33
CA GLU A 3 13.39 0.93 -5.46
C GLU A 3 12.14 1.67 -4.95
N LYS A 4 11.83 2.83 -5.53
CA LYS A 4 10.65 3.61 -5.12
C LYS A 4 9.38 2.83 -5.45
N ARG A 5 8.38 2.89 -4.57
CA ARG A 5 7.07 2.26 -4.80
C ARG A 5 6.22 3.06 -5.77
N THR A 6 6.47 4.37 -5.85
CA THR A 6 5.73 5.30 -6.69
C THR A 6 6.67 6.23 -7.45
N ASN A 7 6.14 6.86 -8.50
CA ASN A 7 6.83 7.91 -9.24
C ASN A 7 6.78 9.28 -8.54
N TRP A 8 6.32 9.34 -7.27
CA TRP A 8 6.27 10.59 -6.54
C TRP A 8 7.68 11.13 -6.26
N ASP A 9 7.89 12.42 -6.54
CA ASP A 9 9.18 13.06 -6.43
C ASP A 9 9.29 14.00 -5.22
N PHE A 10 10.11 13.60 -4.26
CA PHE A 10 10.42 14.39 -3.08
C PHE A 10 11.55 15.41 -3.29
N SER A 11 12.19 15.47 -4.46
CA SER A 11 13.38 16.32 -4.71
C SER A 11 13.16 17.81 -4.39
N LYS A 12 11.95 18.32 -4.63
CA LYS A 12 11.55 19.72 -4.37
C LYS A 12 10.95 19.96 -2.99
N HIS A 13 10.79 18.90 -2.18
CA HIS A 13 10.23 19.00 -0.84
C HIS A 13 11.31 19.40 0.15
N ILE A 14 11.03 20.42 0.95
CA ILE A 14 11.80 20.75 2.14
C ILE A 14 11.40 19.77 3.24
N HIS A 15 12.40 19.19 3.92
CA HIS A 15 12.19 18.33 5.08
C HIS A 15 12.61 19.09 6.33
N THR A 16 11.70 19.24 7.28
CA THR A 16 11.98 19.83 8.60
C THR A 16 11.73 18.78 9.68
N THR A 17 12.47 18.89 10.78
CA THR A 17 12.31 18.04 11.97
C THR A 17 12.25 18.92 13.20
N GLU A 18 11.21 18.75 14.00
CA GLU A 18 11.02 19.42 15.29
C GLU A 18 10.91 18.36 16.40
N ILE A 19 11.58 18.59 17.53
CA ILE A 19 11.57 17.67 18.67
C ILE A 19 11.11 18.43 19.91
N PHE A 20 9.97 18.01 20.46
CA PHE A 20 9.41 18.53 21.69
C PHE A 20 9.66 17.54 22.82
N LYS A 21 10.16 18.00 23.97
CA LYS A 21 10.45 17.16 25.14
C LYS A 21 9.73 17.72 26.36
N SER A 22 9.01 16.86 27.09
CA SER A 22 8.38 17.19 28.37
C SER A 22 8.25 15.93 29.23
N ASN A 23 8.74 15.98 30.47
CA ASN A 23 8.53 14.95 31.51
C ASN A 23 8.66 13.49 30.99
N ASN A 24 9.81 13.16 30.39
CA ASN A 24 10.15 11.87 29.76
C ASN A 24 9.40 11.50 28.47
N ASN A 25 8.45 12.33 28.02
CA ASN A 25 7.82 12.19 26.71
C ASN A 25 8.61 12.99 25.66
N GLN A 26 8.83 12.36 24.51
CA GLN A 26 9.37 13.01 23.32
C GLN A 26 8.35 12.91 22.21
N ILE A 27 8.03 14.06 21.61
CA ILE A 27 7.26 14.13 20.36
C ILE A 27 8.23 14.58 19.29
N ARG A 28 8.35 13.79 18.23
CA ARG A 28 9.11 14.12 17.03
C ARG A 28 8.13 14.41 15.91
N VAL A 29 8.26 15.58 15.29
CA VAL A 29 7.48 15.98 14.12
C VAL A 29 8.41 16.09 12.94
N ASP A 30 8.14 15.35 11.87
CA ASP A 30 8.83 15.50 10.59
C ASP A 30 7.84 15.99 9.53
N GLU A 31 8.21 16.97 8.72
CA GLU A 31 7.36 17.51 7.66
C GLU A 31 8.06 17.48 6.31
N PHE A 32 7.33 17.06 5.27
CA PHE A 32 7.68 17.31 3.88
C PHE A 32 6.72 18.32 3.30
N LYS A 33 7.27 19.42 2.78
CA LYS A 33 6.49 20.45 2.09
C LYS A 33 7.24 20.98 0.88
N GLN A 34 6.61 20.97 -0.28
CA GLN A 34 7.18 21.60 -1.46
C GLN A 34 6.98 23.12 -1.38
N SER A 35 8.06 23.87 -1.61
CA SER A 35 8.01 25.34 -1.58
C SER A 35 7.12 25.88 -2.71
N GLY A 36 6.32 26.91 -2.40
CA GLY A 36 5.45 27.57 -3.37
C GLY A 36 4.18 26.82 -3.77
N THR A 37 3.85 25.69 -3.10
CA THR A 37 2.61 24.94 -3.33
C THR A 37 1.95 24.56 -2.01
N ILE A 38 0.62 24.44 -2.05
CA ILE A 38 -0.18 23.88 -0.95
C ILE A 38 -0.29 22.35 -1.04
N ASN A 39 0.05 21.77 -2.20
CA ASN A 39 -0.02 20.33 -2.47
C ASN A 39 1.31 19.62 -2.17
N GLY A 40 1.25 18.32 -1.94
CA GLY A 40 2.41 17.46 -1.64
C GLY A 40 2.82 17.50 -0.17
N TYR A 41 1.94 17.97 0.71
CA TYR A 41 2.23 18.10 2.13
C TYR A 41 2.08 16.77 2.87
N ILE A 42 3.09 16.45 3.70
CA ILE A 42 3.09 15.29 4.59
C ILE A 42 3.65 15.72 5.94
N ARG A 43 2.95 15.39 7.03
CA ARG A 43 3.41 15.57 8.41
C ARG A 43 3.35 14.25 9.16
N PHE A 44 4.47 13.88 9.77
CA PHE A 44 4.63 12.74 10.66
C PHE A 44 4.69 13.26 12.09
N VAL A 45 3.82 12.78 12.95
CA VAL A 45 3.82 13.08 14.39
C VAL A 45 4.04 11.77 15.13
N ASN A 46 5.25 11.61 15.67
CA ASN A 46 5.66 10.41 16.39
C ASN A 46 5.76 10.74 17.89
N ASP A 47 4.93 10.10 18.70
CA ASP A 47 4.86 10.27 20.14
C ASP A 47 4.92 8.93 20.88
N THR A 48 4.73 8.90 22.20
CA THR A 48 4.80 7.66 22.99
C THR A 48 3.69 6.64 22.67
N CYS A 49 2.61 7.06 22.01
CA CYS A 49 1.49 6.19 21.62
C CYS A 49 1.71 5.56 20.24
N GLY A 50 2.44 6.22 19.35
CA GLY A 50 2.77 5.70 18.03
C GLY A 50 3.03 6.81 17.01
N LEU A 51 2.75 6.51 15.74
CA LEU A 51 2.92 7.44 14.65
C LEU A 51 1.56 7.83 14.06
N SER A 52 1.32 9.12 13.94
CA SER A 52 0.22 9.69 13.16
C SER A 52 0.77 10.42 11.94
N VAL A 53 0.22 10.14 10.77
CA VAL A 53 0.59 10.78 9.50
C VAL A 53 -0.61 11.57 8.98
N PHE A 54 -0.36 12.80 8.55
CA PHE A 54 -1.36 13.72 8.04
C PHE A 54 -0.90 14.35 6.73
N GLY A 55 -1.85 14.78 5.90
CA GLY A 55 -1.57 15.57 4.70
C GLY A 55 -2.35 15.09 3.47
N ASP A 56 -1.82 15.39 2.29
CA ASP A 56 -2.54 15.21 1.01
C ASP A 56 -2.68 13.73 0.61
N PHE A 57 -1.86 12.85 1.17
CA PHE A 57 -1.90 11.41 0.93
C PHE A 57 -2.69 10.65 2.01
N GLY A 58 -3.63 11.35 2.65
CA GLY A 58 -4.53 10.78 3.65
C GLY A 58 -3.95 10.80 5.05
N ASN A 59 -4.79 10.35 5.99
CA ASN A 59 -4.44 10.25 7.40
C ASN A 59 -4.20 8.79 7.74
N TRP A 60 -3.05 8.50 8.36
CA TRP A 60 -2.65 7.14 8.71
C TRP A 60 -2.17 7.09 10.16
N ILE A 61 -2.89 6.33 10.99
CA ILE A 61 -2.54 6.14 12.40
C ILE A 61 -1.96 4.75 12.60
N PHE A 62 -0.71 4.68 13.05
CA PHE A 62 0.03 3.45 13.30
C PHE A 62 0.20 3.23 14.82
N CYS A 63 -0.02 2.00 15.29
CA CYS A 63 0.13 1.62 16.70
C CYS A 63 1.58 1.43 17.18
N ARG A 64 2.56 1.91 16.38
CA ARG A 64 3.99 1.80 16.63
C ARG A 64 4.70 3.09 16.24
N GLN A 65 5.73 3.42 17.01
CA GLN A 65 6.61 4.55 16.73
C GLN A 65 7.47 4.27 15.50
N PHE A 66 7.68 5.30 14.69
CA PHE A 66 8.62 5.24 13.56
C PHE A 66 9.96 5.86 13.92
N HIS A 67 11.01 5.05 13.96
CA HIS A 67 12.36 5.50 14.25
C HIS A 67 13.19 5.51 12.96
N PRO A 68 13.21 6.62 12.18
CA PRO A 68 14.00 6.68 10.97
C PRO A 68 15.50 6.57 11.30
N SER A 69 16.23 5.84 10.46
CA SER A 69 17.67 5.61 10.61
C SER A 69 18.36 5.67 9.26
N ALA A 70 19.61 6.13 9.25
CA ALA A 70 20.44 6.23 8.04
C ALA A 70 20.74 4.86 7.38
N GLU A 71 20.61 3.78 8.14
CA GLU A 71 20.87 2.41 7.69
C GLU A 71 19.61 1.58 7.45
N SER A 72 18.42 2.14 7.73
CA SER A 72 17.15 1.43 7.56
C SER A 72 16.37 1.92 6.34
N TYR A 73 15.41 1.10 5.96
CA TYR A 73 14.32 1.41 5.04
C TYR A 73 13.04 0.79 5.62
N VAL A 74 11.91 1.15 5.04
CA VAL A 74 10.59 0.72 5.51
C VAL A 74 10.23 -0.62 4.94
N CYS A 75 9.74 -1.51 5.81
CA CYS A 75 9.13 -2.77 5.42
C CYS A 75 7.62 -2.60 5.31
N ASP A 76 7.09 -2.70 4.09
CA ASP A 76 5.68 -2.38 3.80
C ASP A 76 4.76 -3.35 4.52
N HIS A 77 5.09 -4.64 4.49
CA HIS A 77 4.32 -5.68 5.16
C HIS A 77 4.19 -5.41 6.66
N TYR A 78 5.31 -5.06 7.32
CA TYR A 78 5.29 -4.72 8.74
C TYR A 78 4.39 -3.51 9.03
N TRP A 79 4.51 -2.43 8.27
CA TRP A 79 3.75 -1.21 8.54
C TRP A 79 2.27 -1.33 8.17
N CYS A 80 1.95 -2.07 7.11
CA CYS A 80 0.58 -2.48 6.78
C CYS A 80 -0.02 -3.31 7.91
N GLU A 81 0.70 -4.31 8.44
CA GLU A 81 0.26 -5.11 9.59
C GLU A 81 -0.04 -4.22 10.81
N LYS A 82 0.81 -3.21 11.10
CA LYS A 82 0.58 -2.28 12.23
C LYS A 82 -0.61 -1.35 12.01
N LEU A 83 -0.89 -0.97 10.76
CA LEU A 83 -2.14 -0.26 10.44
C LEU A 83 -3.35 -1.15 10.69
N THR A 84 -3.33 -2.41 10.24
CA THR A 84 -4.46 -3.33 10.41
C THR A 84 -4.72 -3.69 11.87
N ILE A 85 -3.68 -3.89 12.68
CA ILE A 85 -3.83 -4.20 14.11
C ILE A 85 -4.34 -2.97 14.88
N GLY A 86 -3.81 -1.79 14.57
CA GLY A 86 -4.06 -0.56 15.33
C GLY A 86 -5.27 0.25 14.87
N SER A 87 -5.87 -0.08 13.73
CA SER A 87 -6.89 0.74 13.11
C SER A 87 -7.85 -0.07 12.23
N SER A 88 -9.05 0.46 12.01
CA SER A 88 -9.99 -0.01 10.98
C SER A 88 -9.74 0.63 9.60
N GLN A 89 -8.55 1.20 9.37
CA GLN A 89 -8.24 1.85 8.10
C GLN A 89 -8.04 0.80 7.02
N GLU A 90 -8.80 0.93 5.93
CA GLU A 90 -8.62 0.09 4.75
C GLU A 90 -7.30 0.46 4.05
N ILE A 91 -6.32 -0.44 4.11
CA ILE A 91 -4.96 -0.23 3.56
C ILE A 91 -4.87 -0.54 2.07
N SER A 92 -5.82 -1.32 1.55
CA SER A 92 -5.78 -1.88 0.22
C SER A 92 -6.94 -1.37 -0.62
N LYS A 93 -6.83 -1.47 -1.93
CA LYS A 93 -7.92 -1.22 -2.87
C LYS A 93 -7.93 -2.35 -3.88
N TYR A 94 -9.12 -2.71 -4.36
CA TYR A 94 -9.25 -3.56 -5.53
C TYR A 94 -8.39 -3.04 -6.69
N ASP A 95 -7.64 -3.97 -7.29
CA ASP A 95 -6.78 -3.75 -8.45
C ASP A 95 -7.41 -4.46 -9.66
N SER A 96 -8.06 -3.67 -10.50
CA SER A 96 -8.76 -4.14 -11.70
C SER A 96 -7.80 -4.83 -12.66
N ASP A 97 -6.65 -4.22 -12.91
CA ASP A 97 -5.69 -4.66 -13.92
C ASP A 97 -5.03 -5.97 -13.48
N ALA A 98 -4.67 -6.07 -12.19
CA ALA A 98 -4.12 -7.29 -11.63
C ALA A 98 -5.16 -8.42 -11.57
N THR A 99 -6.42 -8.11 -11.21
CA THR A 99 -7.50 -9.11 -11.22
C THR A 99 -7.82 -9.60 -12.62
N GLU A 100 -7.86 -8.70 -13.61
CA GLU A 100 -8.04 -9.06 -15.01
C GLU A 100 -6.90 -9.96 -15.51
N LYS A 101 -5.66 -9.67 -15.09
CA LYS A 101 -4.49 -10.50 -15.40
C LYS A 101 -4.61 -11.91 -14.82
N GLU A 102 -4.93 -12.04 -13.53
CA GLU A 102 -5.11 -13.35 -12.89
C GLU A 102 -6.26 -14.14 -13.52
N LEU A 103 -7.38 -13.50 -13.87
CA LEU A 103 -8.48 -14.16 -14.57
C LEU A 103 -8.05 -14.71 -15.93
N LYS A 104 -7.28 -13.95 -16.71
CA LYS A 104 -6.75 -14.43 -17.99
C LYS A 104 -5.83 -15.63 -17.81
N GLU A 105 -4.93 -15.58 -16.82
CA GLU A 105 -4.04 -16.69 -16.48
C GLU A 105 -4.84 -17.95 -16.07
N MET A 106 -5.90 -17.79 -15.28
CA MET A 106 -6.79 -18.88 -14.89
C MET A 106 -7.56 -19.49 -16.06
N ILE A 107 -8.01 -18.68 -17.02
CA ILE A 107 -8.70 -19.15 -18.24
C ILE A 107 -7.72 -19.88 -19.17
N GLU A 108 -6.50 -19.38 -19.31
CA GLU A 108 -5.49 -19.93 -20.21
C GLU A 108 -5.05 -21.32 -19.76
N SER A 109 -4.58 -21.47 -18.52
CA SER A 109 -4.11 -22.76 -18.00
C SER A 109 -4.42 -22.99 -16.51
N GLY A 110 -4.65 -21.95 -15.71
CA GLY A 110 -4.77 -22.13 -14.25
C GLY A 110 -5.90 -23.07 -13.83
N LEU A 111 -7.09 -23.02 -14.45
CA LEU A 111 -8.15 -23.98 -14.12
C LEU A 111 -7.74 -25.45 -14.42
N GLU A 112 -6.99 -25.69 -15.49
CA GLU A 112 -6.51 -27.04 -15.83
C GLU A 112 -5.45 -27.51 -14.83
N GLU A 113 -4.54 -26.62 -14.44
CA GLU A 113 -3.48 -26.88 -13.45
C GLU A 113 -4.04 -27.18 -12.06
N TYR A 114 -5.18 -26.56 -11.72
CA TYR A 114 -5.93 -26.82 -10.48
C TYR A 114 -6.75 -28.13 -10.53
N GLY A 115 -6.76 -28.82 -11.67
CA GLY A 115 -7.37 -30.14 -11.83
C GLY A 115 -8.82 -30.11 -12.33
N TYR A 116 -9.33 -28.96 -12.79
CA TYR A 116 -10.64 -28.91 -13.43
C TYR A 116 -10.60 -29.54 -14.82
N GLN A 117 -11.59 -30.38 -15.14
CA GLN A 117 -11.66 -31.15 -16.40
C GLN A 117 -13.05 -31.13 -17.01
N ASP A 118 -13.14 -31.52 -18.29
CA ASP A 118 -14.37 -31.72 -19.05
C ASP A 118 -15.36 -30.54 -18.97
N ASP A 119 -16.64 -30.83 -18.68
CA ASP A 119 -17.71 -29.83 -18.64
C ASP A 119 -17.49 -28.78 -17.53
N ILE A 120 -16.89 -29.18 -16.41
CA ILE A 120 -16.57 -28.27 -15.29
C ILE A 120 -15.53 -27.25 -15.73
N LEU A 121 -14.48 -27.69 -16.42
CA LEU A 121 -13.45 -26.80 -16.94
C LEU A 121 -14.04 -25.80 -17.93
N LYS A 122 -14.91 -26.27 -18.83
CA LYS A 122 -15.55 -25.42 -19.82
C LYS A 122 -16.46 -24.38 -19.17
N GLU A 123 -17.30 -24.80 -18.22
CA GLU A 123 -18.17 -23.92 -17.45
C GLU A 123 -17.37 -22.87 -16.67
N GLY A 124 -16.29 -23.29 -16.00
CA GLY A 124 -15.39 -22.39 -15.28
C GLY A 124 -14.73 -21.35 -16.19
N LYS A 125 -14.20 -21.78 -17.35
CA LYS A 125 -13.60 -20.85 -18.33
C LYS A 125 -14.61 -19.87 -18.89
N ASP A 126 -15.82 -20.31 -19.21
CA ASP A 126 -16.87 -19.43 -19.75
C ASP A 126 -17.39 -18.45 -18.69
N TRP A 127 -17.47 -18.88 -17.43
CA TRP A 127 -17.80 -18.00 -16.31
C TRP A 127 -16.70 -16.98 -16.01
N PHE A 128 -15.42 -17.37 -15.97
CA PHE A 128 -14.31 -16.43 -15.81
C PHE A 128 -14.23 -15.42 -16.97
N LYS A 129 -14.54 -15.82 -18.21
CA LYS A 129 -14.68 -14.87 -19.32
C LYS A 129 -15.83 -13.88 -19.11
N LYS A 130 -16.93 -14.29 -18.46
CA LYS A 130 -18.00 -13.38 -18.06
C LYS A 130 -17.49 -12.40 -17.00
N LEU A 131 -16.77 -12.88 -15.98
CA LEU A 131 -16.21 -12.03 -14.93
C LEU A 131 -15.27 -10.94 -15.47
N LEU A 132 -14.48 -11.24 -16.52
CA LEU A 132 -13.64 -10.25 -17.20
C LEU A 132 -14.42 -9.02 -17.70
N SER A 133 -15.71 -9.15 -18.02
CA SER A 133 -16.52 -8.02 -18.48
C SER A 133 -16.93 -7.04 -17.36
N TYR A 134 -16.61 -7.37 -16.11
CA TYR A 134 -16.95 -6.57 -14.94
C TYR A 134 -15.74 -6.10 -14.14
N THR A 135 -14.51 -6.46 -14.52
CA THR A 135 -13.29 -6.17 -13.72
C THR A 135 -12.96 -4.69 -13.60
N ASP A 136 -13.55 -3.83 -14.42
CA ASP A 136 -13.40 -2.37 -14.35
C ASP A 136 -14.29 -1.73 -13.26
N ASP A 137 -15.30 -2.45 -12.76
CA ASP A 137 -16.19 -2.02 -11.67
C ASP A 137 -16.10 -3.00 -10.49
N GLU A 138 -15.43 -2.57 -9.40
CA GLU A 138 -15.28 -3.38 -8.17
C GLU A 138 -16.62 -3.89 -7.61
N LEU A 139 -17.68 -3.07 -7.67
CA LEU A 139 -18.97 -3.42 -7.07
C LEU A 139 -19.68 -4.48 -7.92
N GLU A 140 -19.72 -4.27 -9.23
CA GLU A 140 -20.34 -5.21 -10.17
C GLU A 140 -19.55 -6.52 -10.23
N TYR A 141 -18.22 -6.44 -10.27
CA TYR A 141 -17.33 -7.59 -10.17
C TYR A 141 -17.64 -8.41 -8.91
N THR A 142 -17.65 -7.75 -7.74
CA THR A 142 -17.89 -8.43 -6.47
C THR A 142 -19.28 -9.08 -6.43
N TYR A 143 -20.30 -8.42 -7.01
CA TYR A 143 -21.63 -8.98 -7.10
C TYR A 143 -21.63 -10.25 -7.97
N GLU A 144 -21.15 -10.17 -9.20
CA GLU A 144 -21.16 -11.29 -10.15
C GLU A 144 -20.28 -12.46 -9.71
N ALA A 145 -19.12 -12.17 -9.10
CA ALA A 145 -18.17 -13.15 -8.59
C ALA A 145 -18.69 -13.90 -7.36
N PHE A 146 -19.23 -13.18 -6.36
CA PHE A 146 -19.50 -13.76 -5.03
C PHE A 146 -20.98 -13.92 -4.69
N ARG A 147 -21.89 -13.32 -5.46
CA ARG A 147 -23.34 -13.37 -5.22
C ARG A 147 -24.16 -13.71 -6.46
N GLY A 148 -23.56 -13.61 -7.64
CA GLY A 148 -24.18 -13.92 -8.91
C GLY A 148 -24.25 -15.42 -9.17
N SER A 149 -24.20 -15.79 -10.44
CA SER A 149 -24.30 -17.19 -10.89
C SER A 149 -22.94 -17.90 -10.86
N ASN A 150 -22.24 -17.91 -9.72
CA ASN A 150 -21.00 -18.67 -9.56
C ASN A 150 -21.29 -20.18 -9.77
N PRO A 151 -20.54 -20.86 -10.66
CA PRO A 151 -20.59 -22.31 -10.77
C PRO A 151 -20.34 -22.98 -9.41
N THR A 152 -21.19 -23.92 -9.01
CA THR A 152 -21.05 -24.63 -7.73
C THR A 152 -19.76 -25.44 -7.59
N SER A 153 -19.10 -25.69 -8.71
CA SER A 153 -17.83 -26.42 -8.81
C SER A 153 -16.60 -25.55 -8.55
N ILE A 154 -16.73 -24.22 -8.54
CA ILE A 154 -15.62 -23.30 -8.29
C ILE A 154 -15.70 -22.78 -6.85
N ASP A 155 -14.71 -23.13 -6.05
CA ASP A 155 -14.57 -22.63 -4.69
C ASP A 155 -14.31 -21.12 -4.69
N TYR A 156 -14.89 -20.41 -3.71
CA TYR A 156 -14.73 -18.96 -3.59
C TYR A 156 -13.27 -18.51 -3.44
N GLU A 157 -12.41 -19.37 -2.89
CA GLU A 157 -10.97 -19.11 -2.72
C GLU A 157 -10.21 -19.10 -4.07
N ASN A 158 -10.77 -19.75 -5.09
CA ASN A 158 -10.18 -19.84 -6.43
C ASN A 158 -10.64 -18.69 -7.34
N ILE A 159 -11.49 -17.78 -6.85
CA ILE A 159 -11.95 -16.63 -7.61
C ILE A 159 -10.93 -15.50 -7.46
N PRO A 160 -10.27 -15.04 -8.54
CA PRO A 160 -9.34 -13.94 -8.46
C PRO A 160 -10.01 -12.68 -7.89
N TYR A 161 -9.39 -12.05 -6.90
CA TYR A 161 -9.84 -10.78 -6.34
C TYR A 161 -8.64 -10.06 -5.74
N VAL A 162 -7.86 -9.43 -6.61
CA VAL A 162 -6.58 -8.84 -6.24
C VAL A 162 -6.81 -7.50 -5.58
N LYS A 163 -6.14 -7.29 -4.44
CA LYS A 163 -6.03 -5.99 -3.81
C LYS A 163 -4.58 -5.57 -3.73
N ASP A 164 -4.34 -4.30 -4.02
CA ASP A 164 -3.02 -3.68 -3.86
C ASP A 164 -3.06 -2.60 -2.77
N THR A 165 -1.90 -2.33 -2.19
CA THR A 165 -1.75 -1.25 -1.20
C THR A 165 -2.07 0.09 -1.87
N LYS A 166 -2.93 0.89 -1.23
CA LYS A 166 -3.34 2.20 -1.75
C LYS A 166 -2.11 3.04 -2.13
N VAL A 167 -2.13 3.61 -3.34
CA VAL A 167 -1.03 4.46 -3.85
C VAL A 167 -0.65 5.57 -2.87
N ARG A 168 -1.64 6.14 -2.17
CA ARG A 168 -1.41 7.17 -1.14
C ARG A 168 -0.58 6.65 0.03
N LEU A 169 -0.80 5.41 0.48
CA LEU A 169 0.01 4.78 1.52
C LEU A 169 1.42 4.40 1.00
N LYS A 170 1.54 3.97 -0.26
CA LYS A 170 2.85 3.75 -0.91
C LYS A 170 3.69 5.04 -0.93
N ILE A 171 3.07 6.19 -1.17
CA ILE A 171 3.75 7.51 -1.09
C ILE A 171 4.23 7.80 0.34
N ILE A 172 3.45 7.44 1.37
CA ILE A 172 3.89 7.57 2.77
C ILE A 172 5.13 6.70 3.05
N PHE A 173 5.17 5.46 2.53
CA PHE A 173 6.33 4.60 2.67
C PHE A 173 7.56 5.13 1.90
N ASP A 174 7.35 5.71 0.71
CA ASP A 174 8.42 6.40 -0.01
C ASP A 174 8.93 7.63 0.75
N ALA A 175 8.05 8.37 1.44
CA ALA A 175 8.44 9.48 2.30
C ALA A 175 9.25 9.02 3.53
N PHE A 176 8.92 7.87 4.12
CA PHE A 176 9.73 7.27 5.17
C PHE A 176 11.16 6.94 4.68
N ASP A 177 11.27 6.30 3.51
CA ASP A 177 12.56 5.96 2.92
C ASP A 177 13.36 7.23 2.56
N GLU A 178 12.66 8.28 2.10
CA GLU A 178 13.25 9.60 1.85
C GLU A 178 13.81 10.25 3.12
N MET A 179 13.13 10.15 4.27
CA MET A 179 13.67 10.62 5.56
C MET A 179 14.96 9.89 5.91
N CYS A 180 14.96 8.56 5.87
CA CYS A 180 16.14 7.73 6.14
C CYS A 180 17.30 8.10 5.21
N ARG A 181 17.01 8.33 3.92
CA ARG A 181 17.99 8.74 2.91
C ARG A 181 18.61 10.11 3.24
N ARG A 182 17.80 11.12 3.58
CA ARG A 182 18.30 12.48 3.95
C ARG A 182 19.17 12.43 5.21
N MET A 183 18.78 11.64 6.20
CA MET A 183 19.60 11.42 7.40
C MET A 183 20.97 10.82 7.07
N LYS A 184 21.02 9.81 6.19
CA LYS A 184 22.29 9.22 5.73
C LYS A 184 23.18 10.21 4.97
N GLN A 185 22.60 11.17 4.27
CA GLN A 185 23.36 12.19 3.55
C GLN A 185 23.94 13.24 4.49
N ASN A 186 23.19 13.65 5.51
CA ASN A 186 23.66 14.62 6.49
C ASN A 186 24.79 14.05 7.35
N SER A 187 24.69 12.80 7.81
CA SER A 187 25.76 12.16 8.60
C SER A 187 27.08 12.03 7.84
N LYS A 188 27.02 11.81 6.52
CA LYS A 188 28.20 11.76 5.64
C LYS A 188 28.84 13.13 5.41
N LYS A 189 28.07 14.22 5.45
CA LYS A 189 28.63 15.58 5.31
C LYS A 189 29.41 15.95 6.57
N GLU A 190 28.83 15.70 7.75
CA GLU A 190 29.47 15.95 9.04
C GLU A 190 30.73 15.10 9.29
N SER A 191 30.86 13.93 8.63
CA SER A 191 32.06 13.09 8.74
C SER A 191 33.21 13.50 7.81
N ASN A 192 32.96 14.42 6.87
CA ASN A 192 33.94 14.92 5.89
C ASN A 192 34.32 16.39 6.12
N GLU A 193 33.78 17.02 7.17
CA GLU A 193 34.17 18.33 7.71
C GLU A 193 35.04 18.14 8.96
#